data_AF-A0A7W1JH74-F1
#
_entry.id   AF-A0A7W1JH74-F1
#
_cell.length_a   1.000
_cell.length_b   1.000
_cell.length_c   1.000
_cell.angle_alpha   90.00
_cell.angle_beta   90.00
_cell.angle_gamma   90.00
#
_symmetry.space_group_name_H-M   'P 1'
#
loop_
_entity.id
_entity.type
_entity.pdbx_description
1 polymer ?
#
loop_
_entity_poly.entity_id
_entity_poly.type
_entity_poly.pdbx_seq_one_letter_code
_entity_poly.pdbx_strand_id
1 'polypeptide(L)'
;LLRDPRATWTKPAFTQVRRGNGANAFMGYSVRTERYRYTEWDEGRRGAEFYDYTYDPQEQHNLIGDPKYKQQVAEMKALLHEGRGLNRTQSETALIHGRNRAR
;
A
#
# COMPACT_ATOMS: atom_id res chain seq x y z
N LEU A 1 -14.46 -15.35 6.42
CA LEU A 1 -14.70 -14.13 7.21
C LEU A 1 -16.18 -13.80 7.40
N LEU A 2 -16.98 -13.46 6.37
CA LEU A 2 -18.42 -13.15 6.55
C LEU A 2 -19.28 -14.35 7.02
N ARG A 3 -18.97 -15.55 6.51
CA ARG A 3 -19.64 -16.79 6.92
C ARG A 3 -18.94 -17.51 8.07
N ASP A 4 -17.63 -17.30 8.18
CA ASP A 4 -16.80 -17.82 9.25
C ASP A 4 -15.74 -16.76 9.61
N PRO A 5 -15.89 -16.05 10.73
CA PRO A 5 -14.96 -15.02 11.16
C PRO A 5 -13.60 -15.58 11.61
N ARG A 6 -13.49 -16.90 11.83
CA ARG A 6 -12.24 -17.57 12.24
C ARG A 6 -11.46 -18.16 11.07
N ALA A 7 -12.01 -18.12 9.85
CA ALA A 7 -11.31 -18.61 8.68
C ALA A 7 -10.01 -17.83 8.44
N THR A 8 -8.92 -18.55 8.14
CA THR A 8 -7.62 -17.98 7.78
C THR A 8 -7.75 -17.06 6.57
N TRP A 9 -7.12 -15.89 6.63
CA TRP A 9 -7.16 -14.89 5.57
C TRP A 9 -5.76 -14.66 5.02
N THR A 10 -5.47 -15.31 3.91
CA THR A 10 -4.12 -15.31 3.30
C THR A 10 -3.86 -14.15 2.35
N LYS A 11 -4.84 -13.26 2.15
CA LYS A 11 -4.72 -12.12 1.23
C LYS A 11 -4.38 -10.85 2.02
N PRO A 12 -3.62 -9.90 1.47
CA PRO A 12 -3.50 -8.58 2.08
C PRO A 12 -4.84 -7.83 2.07
N ALA A 13 -5.06 -6.98 3.06
CA ALA A 13 -6.15 -6.01 3.08
C ALA A 13 -5.60 -4.62 2.73
N PHE A 14 -6.32 -3.89 1.89
CA PHE A 14 -5.94 -2.54 1.47
C PHE A 14 -6.97 -1.52 1.98
N THR A 15 -6.48 -0.36 2.42
CA THR A 15 -7.34 0.74 2.85
C THR A 15 -6.87 2.05 2.25
N GLN A 16 -7.80 2.96 2.00
CA GLN A 16 -7.54 4.31 1.51
C GLN A 16 -8.24 5.31 2.43
N VAL A 17 -7.55 6.40 2.73
CA VAL A 17 -8.10 7.52 3.50
C VAL A 17 -7.71 8.84 2.85
N ARG A 18 -8.57 9.85 2.96
CA ARG A 18 -8.24 11.24 2.63
C ARG A 18 -8.09 12.01 3.94
N ARG A 19 -6.98 12.73 4.12
CA ARG A 19 -6.73 13.59 5.29
C ARG A 19 -6.45 15.02 4.86
N GLY A 20 -6.59 15.98 5.78
CA GLY A 20 -6.49 17.41 5.49
C GLY A 20 -7.74 17.99 4.84
N ASN A 21 -7.74 19.30 4.64
CA ASN A 21 -8.90 20.08 4.17
C ASN A 21 -8.55 20.94 2.95
N GLY A 22 -9.54 21.16 2.07
CA GLY A 22 -9.39 22.00 0.88
C GLY A 22 -8.20 21.60 0.01
N ALA A 23 -7.39 22.58 -0.38
CA ALA A 23 -6.19 22.40 -1.18
C ALA A 23 -5.05 21.63 -0.48
N ASN A 24 -5.11 21.50 0.85
CA ASN A 24 -4.10 20.79 1.64
C ASN A 24 -4.47 19.31 1.88
N ALA A 25 -5.53 18.82 1.23
CA ALA A 25 -5.92 17.44 1.39
C ALA A 25 -4.99 16.49 0.63
N PHE A 26 -4.69 15.35 1.24
CA PHE A 26 -3.81 14.33 0.69
C PHE A 26 -4.37 12.93 0.96
N MET A 27 -3.86 11.95 0.22
CA MET A 27 -4.28 10.56 0.32
C MET A 27 -3.31 9.75 1.19
N GLY A 28 -3.86 8.87 2.01
CA GLY A 28 -3.14 7.80 2.69
C GLY A 28 -3.58 6.46 2.16
N TYR A 29 -2.61 5.56 1.96
CA TYR A 29 -2.86 4.21 1.52
C TYR A 29 -2.17 3.23 2.44
N SER A 30 -2.86 2.18 2.83
CA SER A 30 -2.30 1.14 3.68
C SER A 30 -2.49 -0.24 3.09
N VAL A 31 -1.55 -1.12 3.38
CA VAL A 31 -1.66 -2.56 3.18
C VAL A 31 -1.41 -3.27 4.51
N ARG A 32 -2.22 -4.28 4.82
CA ARG A 32 -2.10 -5.10 6.03
C ARG A 32 -2.07 -6.58 5.66
N THR A 33 -1.08 -7.30 6.18
CA THR A 33 -1.02 -8.76 6.20
C THR A 33 -1.38 -9.27 7.60
N GLU A 34 -1.26 -10.57 7.87
CA GLU A 34 -1.44 -11.09 9.23
C GLU A 34 -0.46 -10.46 10.23
N ARG A 35 0.78 -10.20 9.79
CA ARG A 35 1.86 -9.74 10.65
C ARG A 35 2.17 -8.25 10.53
N TYR A 36 2.10 -7.67 9.34
CA TYR A 36 2.61 -6.33 9.10
C TYR A 36 1.53 -5.37 8.63
N ARG A 37 1.72 -4.09 8.94
CA ARG A 37 1.03 -2.99 8.28
C ARG A 37 2.02 -1.97 7.78
N TYR A 38 1.79 -1.52 6.55
CA TYR A 38 2.50 -0.41 5.95
C TYR A 38 1.50 0.65 5.51
N THR A 39 1.79 1.91 5.79
CA THR A 39 1.01 3.07 5.33
C THR A 39 1.93 4.08 4.66
N GLU A 40 1.57 4.58 3.48
CA GLU A 40 2.25 5.71 2.85
C GLU A 40 1.30 6.91 2.72
N TRP A 41 1.84 8.11 2.97
CA TRP A 41 1.09 9.35 2.91
C TRP A 41 1.56 10.20 1.75
N ASP A 42 0.61 10.63 0.92
CA ASP A 42 0.87 11.47 -0.25
C ASP A 42 1.94 10.86 -1.16
N GLU A 43 1.77 9.58 -1.51
CA GLU A 43 2.73 8.80 -2.32
C GLU A 43 4.13 8.72 -1.69
N GLY A 44 4.18 8.82 -0.35
CA GLY A 44 5.41 8.81 0.44
C GLY A 44 6.04 10.20 0.64
N ARG A 45 5.54 11.26 -0.02
CA ARG A 45 6.05 12.63 0.18
C ARG A 45 5.86 13.14 1.61
N ARG A 46 4.86 12.62 2.32
CA ARG A 46 4.58 12.94 3.72
C ARG A 46 5.03 11.84 4.69
N GLY A 47 5.91 10.96 4.22
CA GLY A 47 6.43 9.84 4.99
C GLY A 47 5.55 8.61 4.92
N ALA A 48 5.95 7.63 5.73
CA ALA A 48 5.31 6.33 5.81
C ALA A 48 5.38 5.80 7.25
N GLU A 49 4.57 4.79 7.53
CA GLU A 49 4.50 4.10 8.80
C GLU A 49 4.61 2.59 8.58
N PHE A 50 5.26 1.90 9.51
CA PHE A 50 5.40 0.44 9.48
C PHE A 50 5.24 -0.14 10.89
N TYR A 51 4.40 -1.17 11.03
CA TYR A 51 4.11 -1.83 12.30
C TYR A 51 4.21 -3.36 12.16
N ASP A 52 4.75 -4.04 13.18
CA ASP A 52 4.79 -5.51 13.32
C ASP A 52 3.85 -5.95 14.44
N TYR A 53 2.69 -6.49 14.07
CA TYR A 53 1.65 -6.96 14.99
C TYR A 53 2.08 -8.15 15.86
N THR A 54 3.18 -8.82 15.54
CA THR A 54 3.74 -9.88 16.41
C THR A 54 4.22 -9.31 17.74
N TYR A 55 4.79 -8.11 17.70
CA TYR A 55 5.42 -7.47 18.86
C TYR A 55 4.64 -6.25 19.33
N ASP A 56 3.85 -5.64 18.46
CA ASP A 56 3.11 -4.40 18.74
C ASP A 56 1.67 -4.48 18.19
N PRO A 57 0.79 -5.28 18.83
CA PRO A 57 -0.59 -5.42 18.37
C PRO A 57 -1.43 -4.14 18.51
N GLN A 58 -0.92 -3.13 19.23
CA GLN A 58 -1.57 -1.85 19.46
C GLN A 58 -1.01 -0.72 18.58
N GLU A 59 -0.04 -1.01 17.69
CA GLU A 59 0.54 -0.05 16.74
C GLU A 59 1.12 1.21 17.40
N GLN A 60 1.78 1.05 18.55
CA GLN A 60 2.37 2.15 19.31
C GLN A 60 3.76 2.56 18.80
N HIS A 61 4.44 1.70 18.04
CA HIS A 61 5.84 1.88 17.65
C HIS A 61 5.99 1.86 16.13
N ASN A 62 6.16 3.03 15.54
CA ASN A 62 6.47 3.13 14.11
C ASN A 62 7.92 2.69 13.84
N LEU A 63 8.07 1.58 13.15
CA LEU A 63 9.34 0.91 12.83
C LEU A 63 9.92 1.33 11.46
N ILE A 64 9.35 2.33 10.80
CA ILE A 64 9.73 2.73 9.42
C ILE A 64 11.22 3.06 9.25
N GLY A 65 11.87 3.57 10.28
CA GLY A 65 13.28 3.98 10.28
C GLY A 65 14.26 2.95 10.83
N ASP A 66 13.77 1.81 11.35
CA ASP A 66 14.62 0.78 11.94
C ASP A 66 15.29 -0.05 10.82
N PRO A 67 16.64 -0.04 10.72
CA PRO A 67 17.37 -0.79 9.70
C PRO A 67 17.05 -2.29 9.69
N LYS A 68 16.65 -2.87 10.82
CA LYS A 68 16.27 -4.29 10.94
C LYS A 68 15.08 -4.65 10.07
N TYR A 69 14.16 -3.71 9.86
CA TYR A 69 12.93 -3.94 9.11
C TYR A 69 12.99 -3.42 7.66
N LYS A 70 14.16 -2.97 7.19
CA LYS A 70 14.33 -2.37 5.86
C LYS A 70 13.78 -3.26 4.74
N GLN A 71 14.01 -4.57 4.82
CA GLN A 71 13.53 -5.52 3.83
C GLN A 71 12.00 -5.64 3.86
N GLN A 72 11.41 -5.84 5.05
CA GLN A 72 9.97 -5.99 5.23
C GLN A 72 9.21 -4.73 4.82
N VAL A 73 9.78 -3.55 5.11
CA VAL A 73 9.24 -2.26 4.64
C VAL A 73 9.21 -2.20 3.11
N ALA A 74 10.29 -2.63 2.45
CA ALA A 74 10.37 -2.65 0.99
C ALA A 74 9.36 -3.63 0.36
N GLU A 75 9.22 -4.82 0.94
CA GLU A 75 8.25 -5.85 0.52
C GLU A 75 6.81 -5.34 0.66
N MET A 76 6.46 -4.76 1.81
CA MET A 76 5.12 -4.21 2.04
C MET A 76 4.83 -2.99 1.17
N LYS A 77 5.82 -2.16 0.87
CA LYS A 77 5.68 -1.06 -0.09
C LYS A 77 5.39 -1.58 -1.49
N ALA A 78 6.15 -2.57 -1.95
CA ALA A 78 5.93 -3.19 -3.26
C ALA A 78 4.53 -3.81 -3.35
N LEU A 79 4.09 -4.50 -2.29
CA LEU A 79 2.76 -5.09 -2.20
C LEU A 79 1.64 -4.04 -2.25
N LEU A 80 1.83 -2.89 -1.60
CA LEU A 80 0.91 -1.76 -1.69
C LEU A 80 0.80 -1.24 -3.13
N HIS A 81 1.94 -1.06 -3.79
CA HIS A 81 2.00 -0.52 -5.15
C HIS A 81 1.41 -1.49 -6.17
N GLU A 82 1.65 -2.79 -6.01
CA GLU A 82 1.02 -3.85 -6.80
C GLU A 82 -0.50 -3.84 -6.65
N GLY A 83 -1.01 -3.84 -5.41
CA GLY A 83 -2.45 -3.80 -5.14
C GLY A 83 -3.15 -2.55 -5.67
N ARG A 84 -2.39 -1.45 -5.84
CA ARG A 84 -2.86 -0.20 -6.46
C ARG A 84 -2.63 -0.12 -7.97
N GLY A 85 -2.02 -1.14 -8.58
CA GLY A 85 -1.70 -1.15 -10.01
C GLY A 85 -0.62 -0.14 -10.42
N LEU A 86 0.22 0.30 -9.48
CA LEU A 86 1.33 1.24 -9.72
C LEU A 86 2.60 0.55 -10.26
N ASN A 87 2.68 -0.78 -10.17
CA ASN A 87 3.78 -1.57 -10.73
C ASN A 87 3.59 -1.95 -12.21
N ARG A 88 2.75 -1.22 -12.97
CA ARG A 88 2.60 -1.49 -14.40
C ARG A 88 3.89 -1.14 -15.14
N THR A 89 4.59 -2.19 -15.57
CA THR A 89 5.76 -2.11 -16.44
C THR A 89 5.38 -1.40 -17.74
N GLN A 90 6.32 -0.63 -18.31
CA GLN A 90 6.16 0.23 -19.51
C GLN A 90 5.76 -0.49 -20.82
N SER A 91 5.27 -1.73 -20.77
CA SER A 91 4.98 -2.54 -21.96
C SER A 91 3.53 -2.46 -22.47
N GLU A 92 2.59 -1.89 -21.71
CA GLU A 92 1.18 -1.78 -22.15
C GLU A 92 0.80 -0.44 -22.82
N THR A 93 1.67 0.57 -22.80
CA THR A 93 1.33 1.89 -23.39
C THR A 93 1.47 1.94 -24.91
N ALA A 94 2.05 0.90 -25.54
CA ALA A 94 2.28 0.85 -26.99
C ALA A 94 1.06 0.38 -27.82
N LEU A 95 -0.04 -0.08 -27.21
CA LEU A 95 -1.19 -0.63 -27.96
C LEU A 95 -2.40 0.32 -28.09
N ILE A 96 -2.38 1.50 -27.46
CA ILE A 96 -3.52 2.42 -27.44
C ILE A 96 -3.37 3.67 -28.32
N HIS A 97 -2.23 3.90 -28.98
CA HIS A 97 -2.05 5.00 -29.95
C HIS A 97 -1.99 4.55 -31.41
N GLY A 98 -2.31 3.27 -31.68
CA GLY A 98 -2.17 2.65 -33.00
C GLY A 98 -3.46 2.41 -33.78
N ARG A 99 -4.53 3.21 -33.60
CA ARG A 99 -5.70 3.17 -34.51
C ARG A 99 -6.34 4.55 -34.64
N ASN A 100 -5.79 5.37 -35.54
CA ASN A 100 -6.59 6.23 -36.41
C ASN A 100 -5.73 6.78 -37.56
N ARG A 101 -5.58 5.96 -38.59
CA ARG A 101 -5.49 6.45 -39.98
C ARG A 101 -6.65 5.82 -40.75
N ALA A 102 -7.21 6.61 -41.66
CA ALA A 102 -8.25 6.32 -42.64
C ALA A 102 -9.68 6.76 -42.23
N ARG A 103 -10.03 8.01 -42.55
CA ARG A 103 -10.72 8.38 -43.81
C ARG A 103 -10.68 9.88 -44.01
#